data_AF-A0A367B2Q5-F1
#
_entry.id   AF-A0A367B2Q5-F1
#
_cell.length_a   1.000
_cell.length_b   1.000
_cell.length_c   1.000
_cell.angle_alpha   90.00
_cell.angle_beta   90.00
_cell.angle_gamma   90.00
#
_symmetry.space_group_name_H-M   'P 1'
#
loop_
_entity.id
_entity.type
_entity.pdbx_description
1 polymer ?
#
loop_
_entity_poly.entity_id
_entity_poly.type
_entity_poly.pdbx_seq_one_letter_code
_entity_poly.pdbx_strand_id
1 'polypeptide(L)'
;MGVVATSAVLLPAALALGLPAPDQPGAGTDTTTLALTARSSLLEQADHYRRLEQTADQRRARLQQARVAEQAAREQVAAQRSTVGSSAAALYRSEPVDRLPVFALDADRAEATSAVLYQQAVADRAGLDLEATVVRAERAAATLEAAEARVAAARDELAVAESRAAEVLSTVRDQVDDLSPAVSGVLAGIGSIPVAGPQQARNDAVMRRWQDYLGRLAGAGIEPPSAASVADPAALPSGFSPALDADGRPVPGVVWAVIGSEPVTVLPAETVAAVSNALSQLGKPFVPGSSGPDTYDCAGFTAASWLMGGYALGRDPQGQWAAGAAVPLRDVQVGDLVFSPGGTDVGVYLGDGDVVGASAATFQVGVRPLDPGSSAVRVTVAAPAQPNAPLPALADRTGACGAPLPAPGPVSPAWGGWSNGRIPVVALCRLGVDGHALRCDAAAAYGQLAAAYTAEFGTPMCITDSYRSFGAQVAAYYRKPTLAAVPGTSNHGWALAVDLCDGVNVAGTPQWNWMTANASRFGFVQPDWAAPGGEKPEPWHWEYGRIS
;
A
#
# COMPACT_ATOMS: atom_id res chain seq x y z
N MET A 1 34.09 10.58 -72.27
CA MET A 1 34.11 9.11 -72.14
C MET A 1 33.04 8.76 -71.10
N GLY A 2 31.78 8.52 -71.52
CA GLY A 2 31.20 7.18 -71.74
C GLY A 2 30.46 6.74 -70.47
N VAL A 3 29.18 7.11 -70.26
CA VAL A 3 27.93 6.36 -70.56
C VAL A 3 28.00 4.87 -70.20
N VAL A 4 27.08 4.36 -69.36
CA VAL A 4 26.07 3.28 -69.60
C VAL A 4 25.92 2.52 -68.26
N ALA A 5 24.79 1.96 -67.79
CA ALA A 5 23.37 2.10 -68.04
C ALA A 5 22.65 1.23 -66.97
N THR A 6 21.44 1.63 -66.63
CA THR A 6 20.42 0.86 -65.93
C THR A 6 19.78 -0.17 -66.86
N SER A 7 19.65 -1.43 -66.42
CA SER A 7 18.86 -2.45 -67.12
C SER A 7 17.61 -2.79 -66.30
N ALA A 8 16.46 -2.49 -66.88
CA ALA A 8 15.15 -2.99 -66.50
C ALA A 8 14.89 -4.35 -67.16
N VAL A 9 14.20 -5.25 -66.45
CA VAL A 9 13.61 -6.48 -67.01
C VAL A 9 12.11 -6.46 -66.76
N LEU A 10 11.37 -6.82 -67.80
CA LEU A 10 9.92 -6.79 -67.95
C LEU A 10 9.26 -8.15 -67.68
N LEU A 11 8.04 -8.08 -67.10
CA LEU A 11 6.81 -8.90 -67.33
C LEU A 11 6.79 -10.37 -66.84
N PRO A 12 5.60 -10.97 -66.53
CA PRO A 12 4.27 -10.67 -67.10
C PRO A 12 3.08 -10.53 -66.14
N ALA A 13 2.02 -9.93 -66.67
CA ALA A 13 0.67 -9.87 -66.12
C ALA A 13 -0.06 -11.22 -66.30
N ALA A 14 -0.79 -11.64 -65.27
CA ALA A 14 -1.79 -12.70 -65.34
C ALA A 14 -3.12 -12.17 -64.79
N LEU A 15 -4.16 -12.23 -65.63
CA LEU A 15 -5.56 -12.04 -65.24
C LEU A 15 -5.96 -13.09 -64.20
N ALA A 16 -6.57 -12.67 -63.10
CA ALA A 16 -7.33 -13.54 -62.21
C ALA A 16 -8.76 -12.99 -62.02
N LEU A 17 -9.71 -13.89 -62.29
CA LEU A 17 -11.16 -13.71 -62.23
C LEU A 17 -11.64 -13.42 -60.80
N GLY A 18 -12.73 -12.65 -60.70
CA GLY A 18 -13.38 -12.30 -59.44
C GLY A 18 -13.90 -13.53 -58.68
N LEU A 19 -13.51 -13.61 -57.41
CA LEU A 19 -14.11 -14.43 -56.36
C LEU A 19 -14.57 -13.49 -55.24
N PRO A 20 -15.67 -13.81 -54.52
CA PRO A 20 -16.13 -12.99 -53.41
C PRO A 20 -15.07 -13.01 -52.30
N ALA A 21 -14.77 -11.82 -51.76
CA ALA A 21 -13.82 -11.66 -50.68
C ALA A 21 -14.25 -12.52 -49.47
N PRO A 22 -13.34 -13.30 -48.85
CA PRO A 22 -13.63 -13.92 -47.58
C PRO A 22 -13.75 -12.83 -46.51
N ASP A 23 -14.76 -12.96 -45.64
CA ASP A 23 -14.91 -12.16 -44.42
C ASP A 23 -13.55 -12.02 -43.71
N GLN A 24 -13.14 -10.79 -43.38
CA GLN A 24 -11.90 -10.54 -42.65
C GLN A 24 -12.02 -10.98 -41.19
N PRO A 25 -11.26 -11.99 -40.72
CA PRO A 25 -11.11 -12.30 -39.31
C PRO A 25 -9.77 -11.70 -38.86
N GLY A 26 -9.75 -10.44 -38.42
CA GLY A 26 -8.49 -9.75 -38.10
C GLY A 26 -8.52 -8.72 -36.97
N ALA A 27 -9.65 -8.04 -36.75
CA ALA A 27 -9.68 -6.92 -35.79
C ALA A 27 -9.61 -7.36 -34.31
N GLY A 28 -10.24 -8.48 -33.93
CA GLY A 28 -10.34 -8.89 -32.52
C GLY A 28 -9.05 -9.50 -31.93
N THR A 29 -8.18 -10.05 -32.77
CA THR A 29 -6.87 -10.59 -32.36
C THR A 29 -5.87 -9.50 -32.05
N ASP A 30 -5.90 -8.38 -32.78
CA ASP A 30 -4.97 -7.26 -32.57
C ASP A 30 -5.27 -6.52 -31.25
N THR A 31 -6.55 -6.19 -31.00
CA THR A 31 -6.94 -5.50 -29.76
C THR A 31 -6.65 -6.32 -28.50
N THR A 32 -6.80 -7.65 -28.56
CA THR A 32 -6.49 -8.54 -27.43
C THR A 32 -4.98 -8.57 -27.15
N THR A 33 -4.16 -8.66 -28.19
CA THR A 33 -2.69 -8.62 -28.04
C THR A 33 -2.21 -7.27 -27.51
N LEU A 34 -2.80 -6.16 -27.99
CA LEU A 34 -2.52 -4.82 -27.46
C LEU A 34 -2.92 -4.72 -25.98
N ALA A 35 -4.11 -5.20 -25.59
CA ALA A 35 -4.57 -5.17 -24.20
C ALA A 35 -3.68 -6.01 -23.26
N LEU A 36 -3.23 -7.20 -23.70
CA LEU A 36 -2.28 -8.01 -22.94
C LEU A 36 -0.92 -7.33 -22.79
N THR A 37 -0.44 -6.70 -23.86
CA THR A 37 0.83 -5.96 -23.85
C THR A 37 0.76 -4.75 -22.92
N ALA A 38 -0.31 -3.96 -23.03
CA ALA A 38 -0.59 -2.83 -22.15
C ALA A 38 -0.63 -3.29 -20.68
N ARG A 39 -1.39 -4.35 -20.38
CA ARG A 39 -1.45 -4.92 -19.02
C ARG A 39 -0.07 -5.29 -18.49
N SER A 40 0.72 -6.04 -19.26
CA SER A 40 2.05 -6.46 -18.84
C SER A 40 2.96 -5.26 -18.57
N SER A 41 2.93 -4.25 -19.44
CA SER A 41 3.73 -3.03 -19.25
C SER A 41 3.29 -2.22 -18.04
N LEU A 42 1.98 -2.01 -17.85
CA LEU A 42 1.44 -1.29 -16.68
C LEU A 42 1.78 -1.99 -15.36
N LEU A 43 1.71 -3.33 -15.32
CA LEU A 43 2.11 -4.12 -14.15
C LEU A 43 3.61 -3.98 -13.84
N GLU A 44 4.45 -4.00 -14.87
CA GLU A 44 5.91 -3.80 -14.73
C GLU A 44 6.23 -2.39 -14.21
N GLN A 45 5.59 -1.36 -14.76
CA GLN A 45 5.79 0.03 -14.30
C GLN A 45 5.26 0.23 -12.87
N ALA A 46 4.12 -0.36 -12.53
CA ALA A 46 3.59 -0.32 -11.17
C ALA A 46 4.57 -0.98 -10.17
N ASP A 47 5.21 -2.07 -10.56
CA ASP A 47 6.20 -2.75 -9.74
C ASP A 47 7.51 -1.95 -9.61
N HIS A 48 7.94 -1.32 -10.69
CA HIS A 48 9.07 -0.41 -10.69
C HIS A 48 8.82 0.80 -9.78
N TYR A 49 7.64 1.42 -9.87
CA TYR A 49 7.23 2.51 -8.99
C TYR A 49 7.28 2.10 -7.52
N ARG A 50 6.69 0.94 -7.16
CA ARG A 50 6.70 0.45 -5.77
C ARG A 50 8.11 0.25 -5.21
N ARG A 51 9.07 -0.22 -6.02
CA ARG A 51 10.48 -0.31 -5.59
C ARG A 51 11.12 1.06 -5.36
N LEU A 52 10.81 2.03 -6.20
CA LEU A 52 11.30 3.41 -6.04
C LEU A 52 10.67 4.09 -4.83
N GLU A 53 9.39 3.85 -4.56
CA GLU A 53 8.69 4.32 -3.36
C GLU A 53 9.36 3.75 -2.09
N GLN A 54 9.63 2.44 -2.03
CA GLN A 54 10.37 1.84 -0.92
C GLN A 54 11.76 2.46 -0.74
N THR A 55 12.43 2.80 -1.85
CA THR A 55 13.72 3.48 -1.81
C THR A 55 13.58 4.89 -1.23
N ALA A 56 12.55 5.64 -1.65
CA ALA A 56 12.24 6.97 -1.12
C ALA A 56 11.92 6.91 0.38
N ASP A 57 11.12 5.95 0.84
CA ASP A 57 10.81 5.73 2.26
C ASP A 57 12.09 5.52 3.09
N GLN A 58 13.00 4.67 2.60
CA GLN A 58 14.30 4.45 3.24
C GLN A 58 15.14 5.73 3.28
N ARG A 59 15.12 6.55 2.23
CA ARG A 59 15.82 7.84 2.18
C ARG A 59 15.19 8.87 3.12
N ARG A 60 13.86 8.92 3.27
CA ARG A 60 13.18 9.75 4.28
C ARG A 60 13.60 9.36 5.70
N ALA A 61 13.67 8.07 6.00
CA ALA A 61 14.12 7.58 7.30
C ALA A 61 15.58 8.01 7.59
N ARG A 62 16.48 7.89 6.60
CA ARG A 62 17.87 8.37 6.73
C ARG A 62 17.97 9.87 6.93
N LEU A 63 17.20 10.66 6.18
CA LEU A 63 17.13 12.11 6.37
C LEU A 63 16.68 12.46 7.79
N GLN A 64 15.68 11.77 8.33
CA GLN A 64 15.23 11.98 9.69
C GLN A 64 16.32 11.63 10.72
N GLN A 65 17.02 10.51 10.55
CA GLN A 65 18.16 10.15 11.40
C GLN A 65 19.28 11.19 11.34
N ALA A 66 19.59 11.70 10.14
CA ALA A 66 20.60 12.74 9.97
C ALA A 66 20.21 14.05 10.69
N ARG A 67 18.93 14.45 10.65
CA ARG A 67 18.42 15.63 11.38
C ARG A 67 18.52 15.47 12.89
N VAL A 68 18.23 14.28 13.42
CA VAL A 68 18.40 13.99 14.85
C VAL A 68 19.89 14.09 15.25
N ALA A 69 20.79 13.56 14.42
CA ALA A 69 22.24 13.66 14.67
C ALA A 69 22.75 15.12 14.58
N GLU A 70 22.25 15.91 13.63
CA GLU A 70 22.53 17.35 13.54
C GLU A 70 22.09 18.07 14.80
N GLN A 71 20.87 17.83 15.28
CA GLN A 71 20.36 18.45 16.51
C GLN A 71 21.23 18.10 17.73
N ALA A 72 21.62 16.84 17.89
CA ALA A 72 22.52 16.41 18.96
C ALA A 72 23.89 17.09 18.87
N ALA A 73 24.44 17.25 17.65
CA ALA A 73 25.71 17.94 17.44
C ALA A 73 25.60 19.45 17.79
N ARG A 74 24.47 20.11 17.47
CA ARG A 74 24.20 21.50 17.86
C ARG A 74 24.18 21.67 19.38
N GLU A 75 23.52 20.75 20.08
CA GLU A 75 23.48 20.74 21.54
C GLU A 75 24.87 20.53 22.14
N GLN A 76 25.68 19.64 21.57
CA GLN A 76 27.05 19.44 22.01
C GLN A 76 27.92 20.69 21.79
N VAL A 77 27.79 21.36 20.65
CA VAL A 77 28.49 22.64 20.39
C VAL A 77 28.07 23.69 21.42
N ALA A 78 26.77 23.82 21.72
CA ALA A 78 26.29 24.75 22.74
C ALA A 78 26.86 24.44 24.14
N ALA A 79 26.89 23.16 24.53
CA ALA A 79 27.47 22.73 25.80
C ALA A 79 28.97 23.02 25.87
N GLN A 80 29.75 22.70 24.82
CA GLN A 80 31.18 22.97 24.78
C GLN A 80 31.48 24.48 24.80
N ARG A 81 30.69 25.29 24.09
CA ARG A 81 30.80 26.77 24.15
C ARG A 81 30.58 27.31 25.55
N SER A 82 29.60 26.77 26.29
CA SER A 82 29.35 27.13 27.68
C SER A 82 30.52 26.77 28.59
N THR A 83 31.10 25.58 28.43
CA THR A 83 32.28 25.14 29.19
C THR A 83 33.51 26.00 28.90
N VAL A 84 33.80 26.28 27.62
CA VAL A 84 34.89 27.20 27.24
C VAL A 84 34.66 28.57 27.88
N GLY A 85 33.44 29.11 27.79
CA GLY A 85 33.10 30.41 28.36
C GLY A 85 33.26 30.46 29.89
N SER A 86 32.85 29.41 30.61
CA SER A 86 32.97 29.37 32.08
C SER A 86 34.42 29.19 32.53
N SER A 87 35.21 28.33 31.88
CA SER A 87 36.65 28.17 32.14
C SER A 87 37.42 29.46 31.84
N ALA A 88 37.14 30.12 30.71
CA ALA A 88 37.75 31.39 30.35
C ALA A 88 37.37 32.52 31.34
N ALA A 89 36.11 32.59 31.77
CA ALA A 89 35.65 33.57 32.75
C ALA A 89 36.24 33.33 34.15
N ALA A 90 36.45 32.07 34.55
CA ALA A 90 37.13 31.74 35.81
C ALA A 90 38.58 32.22 35.78
N LEU A 91 39.31 31.92 34.69
CA LEU A 91 40.66 32.42 34.48
C LEU A 91 40.71 33.95 34.40
N TYR A 92 39.72 34.61 33.78
CA TYR A 92 39.66 36.08 33.72
C TYR A 92 39.35 36.76 35.08
N ARG A 93 38.80 36.04 36.05
CA ARG A 93 38.47 36.57 37.38
C ARG A 93 39.51 36.27 38.46
N SER A 94 40.46 35.36 38.24
CA SER A 94 41.51 35.04 39.22
C SER A 94 42.50 36.19 39.42
N GLU A 95 43.13 36.31 40.58
CA GLU A 95 44.09 37.38 40.82
C GLU A 95 45.40 37.13 40.03
N PRO A 96 46.22 38.18 39.75
CA PRO A 96 47.50 38.00 39.07
C PRO A 96 48.42 36.98 39.76
N VAL A 97 48.38 36.93 41.09
CA VAL A 97 49.17 35.99 41.91
C VAL A 97 48.69 34.55 41.79
N ASP A 98 47.42 34.32 41.42
CA ASP A 98 46.85 32.98 41.20
C ASP A 98 47.12 32.48 39.77
N ARG A 99 47.23 33.41 38.80
CA ARG A 99 47.51 33.08 37.39
C ARG A 99 48.97 32.84 37.13
N LEU A 100 49.84 33.61 37.81
CA LEU A 100 51.28 33.54 37.64
C LEU A 100 51.96 33.45 39.02
N PRO A 101 51.71 32.36 39.78
CA PRO A 101 52.28 32.19 41.13
C PRO A 101 53.80 32.31 41.17
N VAL A 102 54.49 31.95 40.08
CA VAL A 102 55.96 32.07 39.96
C VAL A 102 56.50 33.47 40.29
N PHE A 103 55.73 34.54 40.11
CA PHE A 103 56.17 35.90 40.48
C PHE A 103 56.19 36.16 42.00
N ALA A 104 55.64 35.25 42.82
CA ALA A 104 55.72 35.30 44.27
C ALA A 104 57.02 34.65 44.83
N LEU A 105 57.89 34.12 43.97
CA LEU A 105 59.21 33.63 44.35
C LEU A 105 60.07 34.79 44.88
N ASP A 106 60.73 34.54 46.00
CA ASP A 106 61.49 35.54 46.74
C ASP A 106 62.78 34.90 47.24
N ALA A 107 63.92 35.46 46.84
CA ALA A 107 65.25 34.95 47.18
C ALA A 107 65.52 34.99 48.70
N ASP A 108 64.80 35.85 49.43
CA ASP A 108 64.97 36.05 50.87
C ASP A 108 64.00 35.17 51.70
N ARG A 109 63.07 34.44 51.07
CA ARG A 109 62.07 33.57 51.73
C ARG A 109 62.08 32.15 51.18
N ALA A 110 63.20 31.45 51.41
CA ALA A 110 63.42 30.10 50.91
C ALA A 110 62.32 29.10 51.31
N GLU A 111 61.74 29.24 52.52
CA GLU A 111 60.66 28.37 53.02
C GLU A 111 59.34 28.44 52.21
N ALA A 112 59.10 29.54 51.47
CA ALA A 112 57.88 29.71 50.68
C ALA A 112 57.97 29.09 49.27
N THR A 113 59.18 28.73 48.82
CA THR A 113 59.45 28.25 47.46
C THR A 113 58.58 27.05 47.05
N SER A 114 58.48 26.04 47.90
CA SER A 114 57.70 24.83 47.60
C SER A 114 56.22 25.12 47.42
N ALA A 115 55.65 26.06 48.19
CA ALA A 115 54.25 26.46 48.07
C ALA A 115 54.00 27.21 46.76
N VAL A 116 54.92 28.11 46.37
CA VAL A 116 54.82 28.85 45.10
C VAL A 116 54.92 27.90 43.90
N LEU A 117 55.86 26.96 43.90
CA LEU A 117 55.99 25.96 42.83
C LEU A 117 54.77 25.03 42.74
N TYR A 118 54.18 24.65 43.87
CA TYR A 118 52.93 23.88 43.88
C TYR A 118 51.79 24.67 43.22
N GLN A 119 51.63 25.94 43.58
CA GLN A 119 50.60 26.80 42.97
C GLN A 119 50.85 27.02 41.48
N GLN A 120 52.11 27.18 41.05
CA GLN A 120 52.46 27.25 39.63
C GLN A 120 52.03 25.98 38.88
N ALA A 121 52.27 24.79 39.44
CA ALA A 121 51.83 23.54 38.83
C ALA A 121 50.29 23.44 38.71
N VAL A 122 49.55 24.00 39.68
CA VAL A 122 48.08 24.09 39.62
C VAL A 122 47.64 25.05 38.50
N ALA A 123 48.28 26.21 38.37
CA ALA A 123 48.00 27.17 37.30
C ALA A 123 48.29 26.60 35.91
N ASP A 124 49.43 25.91 35.74
CA ASP A 124 49.80 25.23 34.49
C ASP A 124 48.77 24.16 34.12
N ARG A 125 48.31 23.38 35.12
CA ARG A 125 47.26 22.38 34.92
C ARG A 125 45.94 23.02 34.45
N ALA A 126 45.54 24.13 35.06
CA ALA A 126 44.34 24.86 34.65
C ALA A 126 44.43 25.40 33.20
N GLY A 127 45.63 25.84 32.78
CA GLY A 127 45.91 26.21 31.39
C GLY A 127 45.73 25.04 30.42
N LEU A 128 46.33 23.88 30.73
CA LEU A 128 46.17 22.66 29.94
C LEU A 128 44.70 22.18 29.87
N ASP A 129 43.95 22.31 30.96
CA ASP A 129 42.53 21.94 31.00
C ASP A 129 41.67 22.88 30.13
N LEU A 130 42.00 24.19 30.05
CA LEU A 130 41.37 25.12 29.11
C LEU A 130 41.67 24.72 27.66
N GLU A 131 42.94 24.49 27.31
CA GLU A 131 43.34 24.07 25.96
C GLU A 131 42.60 22.78 25.54
N ALA A 132 42.54 21.78 26.42
CA ALA A 132 41.80 20.56 26.17
C ALA A 132 40.29 20.81 25.96
N THR A 133 39.73 21.81 26.64
CA THR A 133 38.32 22.21 26.49
C THR A 133 38.07 22.92 25.15
N VAL A 134 38.99 23.78 24.72
CA VAL A 134 38.94 24.43 23.39
C VAL A 134 39.00 23.37 22.29
N VAL A 135 39.94 22.43 22.36
CA VAL A 135 40.05 21.33 21.37
C VAL A 135 38.76 20.49 21.31
N ARG A 136 38.11 20.23 22.46
CA ARG A 136 36.81 19.55 22.48
C ARG A 136 35.71 20.37 21.81
N ALA A 137 35.71 21.69 21.99
CA ALA A 137 34.76 22.58 21.33
C ALA A 137 34.97 22.63 19.80
N GLU A 138 36.22 22.68 19.34
CA GLU A 138 36.56 22.62 17.91
C GLU A 138 36.12 21.31 17.27
N ARG A 139 36.37 20.16 17.94
CA ARG A 139 35.90 18.85 17.48
C ARG A 139 34.39 18.76 17.43
N ALA A 140 33.69 19.35 18.40
CA ALA A 140 32.23 19.43 18.37
C ALA A 140 31.74 20.26 17.19
N ALA A 141 32.39 21.39 16.88
CA ALA A 141 32.06 22.22 15.72
C ALA A 141 32.26 21.47 14.39
N ALA A 142 33.38 20.76 14.22
CA ALA A 142 33.61 19.92 13.03
C ALA A 142 32.59 18.77 12.91
N THR A 143 32.14 18.23 14.06
CA THR A 143 31.08 17.19 14.08
C THR A 143 29.74 17.75 13.61
N LEU A 144 29.41 18.98 14.00
CA LEU A 144 28.21 19.69 13.53
C LEU A 144 28.26 19.94 12.03
N GLU A 145 29.36 20.48 11.50
CA GLU A 145 29.53 20.72 10.06
C GLU A 145 29.36 19.41 9.25
N ALA A 146 29.97 18.32 9.71
CA ALA A 146 29.78 17.01 9.10
C ALA A 146 28.32 16.50 9.19
N ALA A 147 27.60 16.81 10.27
CA ALA A 147 26.19 16.44 10.42
C ALA A 147 25.28 17.25 9.47
N GLU A 148 25.52 18.56 9.34
CA GLU A 148 24.81 19.43 8.39
C GLU A 148 25.02 18.96 6.94
N ALA A 149 26.25 18.61 6.57
CA ALA A 149 26.56 18.03 5.26
C ALA A 149 25.82 16.71 5.00
N ARG A 150 25.69 15.83 5.99
CA ARG A 150 24.91 14.58 5.88
C ARG A 150 23.43 14.85 5.68
N VAL A 151 22.87 15.86 6.34
CA VAL A 151 21.46 16.26 6.15
C VAL A 151 21.24 16.79 4.74
N ALA A 152 22.17 17.60 4.21
CA ALA A 152 22.11 18.06 2.82
C ALA A 152 22.15 16.89 1.83
N ALA A 153 23.13 16.00 1.95
CA ALA A 153 23.25 14.82 1.09
C ALA A 153 22.02 13.91 1.16
N ALA A 154 21.49 13.64 2.37
CA ALA A 154 20.30 12.81 2.54
C ALA A 154 19.04 13.45 1.93
N ARG A 155 18.94 14.79 1.93
CA ARG A 155 17.86 15.53 1.27
C ARG A 155 17.96 15.39 -0.25
N ASP A 156 19.15 15.52 -0.82
CA ASP A 156 19.37 15.40 -2.26
C ASP A 156 19.11 13.96 -2.74
N GLU A 157 19.56 12.96 -1.99
CA GLU A 157 19.27 11.54 -2.29
C GLU A 157 17.77 11.24 -2.28
N LEU A 158 17.03 11.81 -1.34
CA LEU A 158 15.57 11.70 -1.28
C LEU A 158 14.93 12.34 -2.52
N ALA A 159 15.33 13.57 -2.86
CA ALA A 159 14.80 14.29 -4.01
C ALA A 159 15.02 13.51 -5.32
N VAL A 160 16.18 12.88 -5.49
CA VAL A 160 16.46 12.02 -6.66
C VAL A 160 15.55 10.79 -6.68
N ALA A 161 15.32 10.13 -5.55
CA ALA A 161 14.44 8.97 -5.48
C ALA A 161 12.98 9.35 -5.82
N GLU A 162 12.49 10.48 -5.30
CA GLU A 162 11.15 10.99 -5.57
C GLU A 162 10.99 11.43 -7.03
N SER A 163 12.00 12.07 -7.62
CA SER A 163 11.99 12.45 -9.04
C SER A 163 11.91 11.24 -9.97
N ARG A 164 12.62 10.15 -9.66
CA ARG A 164 12.55 8.90 -10.45
C ARG A 164 11.19 8.24 -10.35
N ALA A 165 10.58 8.25 -9.17
CA ALA A 165 9.23 7.72 -8.98
C ALA A 165 8.21 8.54 -9.80
N ALA A 166 8.35 9.88 -9.80
CA ALA A 166 7.49 10.77 -10.60
C ALA A 166 7.66 10.55 -12.13
N GLU A 167 8.87 10.27 -12.60
CA GLU A 167 9.15 9.94 -14.01
C GLU A 167 8.45 8.65 -14.45
N VAL A 168 8.42 7.62 -13.59
CA VAL A 168 7.66 6.39 -13.86
C VAL A 168 6.17 6.69 -13.97
N LEU A 169 5.60 7.49 -13.05
CA LEU A 169 4.19 7.89 -13.15
C LEU A 169 3.88 8.74 -14.40
N SER A 170 4.85 9.53 -14.88
CA SER A 170 4.71 10.23 -16.16
C SER A 170 4.65 9.23 -17.31
N THR A 171 5.57 8.28 -17.34
CA THR A 171 5.59 7.21 -18.37
C THR A 171 4.28 6.42 -18.38
N VAL A 172 3.71 6.11 -17.21
CA VAL A 172 2.42 5.42 -17.13
C VAL A 172 1.30 6.27 -17.70
N ARG A 173 1.27 7.58 -17.43
CA ARG A 173 0.24 8.48 -17.99
C ARG A 173 0.36 8.58 -19.51
N ASP A 174 1.57 8.71 -20.05
CA ASP A 174 1.80 8.72 -21.50
C ASP A 174 1.31 7.41 -22.16
N GLN A 175 1.57 6.25 -21.53
CA GLN A 175 1.06 4.97 -22.00
C GLN A 175 -0.46 4.87 -21.94
N VAL A 176 -1.08 5.42 -20.91
CA VAL A 176 -2.53 5.40 -20.70
C VAL A 176 -3.25 6.33 -21.67
N ASP A 177 -2.69 7.50 -21.97
CA ASP A 177 -3.20 8.44 -22.95
C ASP A 177 -3.28 7.83 -24.36
N ASP A 178 -2.41 6.86 -24.67
CA ASP A 178 -2.38 6.12 -25.94
C ASP A 178 -3.36 4.91 -25.98
N LEU A 179 -4.05 4.58 -24.88
CA LEU A 179 -4.97 3.43 -24.83
C LEU A 179 -6.36 3.78 -25.38
N SER A 180 -6.67 3.22 -26.56
CA SER A 180 -8.02 3.36 -27.12
C SER A 180 -9.11 2.73 -26.24
N PRO A 181 -10.37 3.22 -26.29
CA PRO A 181 -11.49 2.63 -25.56
C PRO A 181 -11.68 1.14 -25.84
N ALA A 182 -11.45 0.70 -27.08
CA ALA A 182 -11.57 -0.71 -27.45
C ALA A 182 -10.55 -1.59 -26.70
N VAL A 183 -9.28 -1.16 -26.63
CA VAL A 183 -8.23 -1.85 -25.88
C VAL A 183 -8.55 -1.84 -24.38
N SER A 184 -8.98 -0.69 -23.84
CA SER A 184 -9.37 -0.54 -22.44
C SER A 184 -10.57 -1.41 -22.05
N GLY A 185 -11.52 -1.65 -22.96
CA GLY A 185 -12.66 -2.53 -22.74
C GLY A 185 -12.27 -4.01 -22.68
N VAL A 186 -11.32 -4.43 -23.53
CA VAL A 186 -10.75 -5.77 -23.45
C VAL A 186 -9.95 -5.93 -22.16
N LEU A 187 -9.07 -4.97 -21.84
CA LEU A 187 -8.27 -4.95 -20.62
C LEU A 187 -9.10 -5.18 -19.35
N ALA A 188 -10.28 -4.55 -19.27
CA ALA A 188 -11.20 -4.69 -18.14
C ALA A 188 -11.59 -6.14 -17.83
N GLY A 189 -11.72 -6.99 -18.86
CA GLY A 189 -12.12 -8.38 -18.68
C GLY A 189 -10.95 -9.36 -18.50
N ILE A 190 -9.71 -8.97 -18.84
CA ILE A 190 -8.58 -9.91 -18.77
C ILE A 190 -8.32 -10.25 -17.30
N GLY A 191 -8.19 -11.54 -16.98
CA GLY A 191 -7.74 -11.99 -15.65
C GLY A 191 -8.74 -11.85 -14.51
N SER A 192 -9.99 -11.45 -14.79
CA SER A 192 -11.09 -11.61 -13.84
C SER A 192 -11.30 -13.10 -13.53
N ILE A 193 -11.50 -13.43 -12.26
CA ILE A 193 -11.74 -14.79 -11.80
C ILE A 193 -13.25 -14.96 -11.59
N PRO A 194 -13.91 -15.92 -12.27
CA PRO A 194 -15.31 -16.22 -12.03
C PRO A 194 -15.56 -16.64 -10.58
N VAL A 195 -16.65 -16.16 -10.00
CA VAL A 195 -17.12 -16.47 -8.65
C VAL A 195 -18.49 -17.13 -8.70
N ALA A 196 -18.98 -17.62 -7.57
CA ALA A 196 -20.27 -18.31 -7.50
C ALA A 196 -21.42 -17.38 -7.11
N GLY A 197 -22.63 -17.72 -7.54
CA GLY A 197 -23.88 -17.13 -7.02
C GLY A 197 -24.15 -15.69 -7.46
N PRO A 198 -24.95 -14.93 -6.68
CA PRO A 198 -25.41 -13.59 -7.06
C PRO A 198 -24.29 -12.57 -7.31
N GLN A 199 -23.13 -12.75 -6.68
CA GLN A 199 -21.98 -11.86 -6.87
C GLN A 199 -21.45 -11.90 -8.30
N GLN A 200 -21.45 -13.08 -8.94
CA GLN A 200 -21.03 -13.22 -10.34
C GLN A 200 -21.94 -12.44 -11.27
N ALA A 201 -23.25 -12.54 -11.08
CA ALA A 201 -24.23 -11.83 -11.91
C ALA A 201 -24.07 -10.30 -11.81
N ARG A 202 -23.77 -9.76 -10.62
CA ARG A 202 -23.49 -8.33 -10.43
C ARG A 202 -22.17 -7.92 -11.09
N ASN A 203 -21.10 -8.68 -10.87
CA ASN A 203 -19.81 -8.45 -11.50
C ASN A 203 -19.93 -8.40 -13.03
N ASP A 204 -20.64 -9.37 -13.61
CA ASP A 204 -20.86 -9.49 -15.05
C ASP A 204 -21.73 -8.35 -15.61
N ALA A 205 -22.74 -7.90 -14.86
CA ALA A 205 -23.59 -6.78 -15.27
C ALA A 205 -22.80 -5.47 -15.37
N VAL A 206 -21.96 -5.18 -14.37
CA VAL A 206 -21.08 -4.00 -14.39
C VAL A 206 -20.03 -4.12 -15.49
N MET A 207 -19.40 -5.28 -15.65
CA MET A 207 -18.40 -5.49 -16.70
C MET A 207 -18.99 -5.19 -18.09
N ARG A 208 -20.18 -5.73 -18.37
CA ARG A 208 -20.89 -5.45 -19.63
C ARG A 208 -21.21 -3.97 -19.79
N ARG A 209 -21.76 -3.30 -18.76
CA ARG A 209 -22.04 -1.86 -18.80
C ARG A 209 -20.80 -1.05 -19.14
N TRP A 210 -19.65 -1.39 -18.54
CA TRP A 210 -18.38 -0.73 -18.81
C TRP A 210 -17.87 -0.97 -20.24
N GLN A 211 -17.92 -2.21 -20.71
CA GLN A 211 -17.53 -2.57 -22.08
C GLN A 211 -18.44 -1.95 -23.14
N ASP A 212 -19.75 -1.88 -22.88
CA ASP A 212 -20.71 -1.22 -23.76
C ASP A 212 -20.45 0.28 -23.84
N TYR A 213 -20.15 0.93 -22.71
CA TYR A 213 -19.74 2.34 -22.66
C TYR A 213 -18.49 2.60 -23.52
N LEU A 214 -17.42 1.82 -23.33
CA LEU A 214 -16.19 1.97 -24.10
C LEU A 214 -16.39 1.61 -25.58
N GLY A 215 -17.24 0.62 -25.88
CA GLY A 215 -17.62 0.25 -27.25
C GLY A 215 -18.35 1.39 -27.97
N ARG A 216 -19.22 2.13 -27.27
CA ARG A 216 -19.89 3.33 -27.82
C ARG A 216 -18.88 4.42 -28.17
N LEU A 217 -17.90 4.68 -27.29
CA LEU A 217 -16.84 5.67 -27.56
C LEU A 217 -15.98 5.25 -28.77
N ALA A 218 -15.52 4.00 -28.79
CA ALA A 218 -14.74 3.46 -29.90
C ALA A 218 -15.51 3.54 -31.23
N GLY A 219 -16.78 3.16 -31.26
CA GLY A 219 -17.63 3.23 -32.45
C GLY A 219 -17.88 4.65 -32.96
N ALA A 220 -17.79 5.66 -32.07
CA ALA A 220 -17.91 7.07 -32.41
C ALA A 220 -16.55 7.75 -32.72
N GLY A 221 -15.43 7.03 -32.57
CA GLY A 221 -14.08 7.59 -32.73
C GLY A 221 -13.74 8.65 -31.67
N ILE A 222 -14.33 8.55 -30.48
CA ILE A 222 -14.08 9.47 -29.37
C ILE A 222 -13.00 8.87 -28.48
N GLU A 223 -11.82 9.49 -28.47
CA GLU A 223 -10.74 9.12 -27.56
C GLU A 223 -10.91 9.84 -26.20
N PRO A 224 -10.72 9.14 -25.06
CA PRO A 224 -10.72 9.75 -23.75
C PRO A 224 -9.62 10.83 -23.65
N PRO A 225 -9.93 12.07 -23.26
CA PRO A 225 -8.91 13.10 -23.08
C PRO A 225 -8.10 12.83 -21.80
N SER A 226 -6.86 13.33 -21.71
CA SER A 226 -6.08 13.22 -20.46
C SER A 226 -6.69 14.08 -19.36
N ALA A 227 -6.55 13.68 -18.09
CA ALA A 227 -7.07 14.39 -16.93
C ALA A 227 -6.55 15.83 -16.88
N ALA A 228 -5.28 16.04 -17.26
CA ALA A 228 -4.68 17.36 -17.34
C ALA A 228 -5.39 18.26 -18.37
N SER A 229 -5.81 17.71 -19.52
CA SER A 229 -6.48 18.48 -20.58
C SER A 229 -7.92 18.88 -20.26
N VAL A 230 -8.56 18.19 -19.31
CA VAL A 230 -9.94 18.48 -18.85
C VAL A 230 -10.01 19.03 -17.43
N ALA A 231 -8.86 19.41 -16.86
CA ALA A 231 -8.78 20.00 -15.53
C ALA A 231 -9.41 21.41 -15.49
N ASP A 232 -9.25 22.19 -16.56
CA ASP A 232 -9.84 23.52 -16.70
C ASP A 232 -11.12 23.46 -17.55
N PRO A 233 -12.33 23.61 -16.95
CA PRO A 233 -13.58 23.56 -17.69
C PRO A 233 -13.75 24.72 -18.68
N ALA A 234 -12.94 25.78 -18.60
CA ALA A 234 -12.95 26.89 -19.55
C ALA A 234 -12.08 26.65 -20.80
N ALA A 235 -11.20 25.63 -20.77
CA ALA A 235 -10.19 25.38 -21.80
C ALA A 235 -10.20 23.92 -22.26
N LEU A 236 -11.38 23.41 -22.64
CA LEU A 236 -11.55 22.02 -23.07
C LEU A 236 -11.11 21.76 -24.52
N PRO A 237 -10.65 20.54 -24.85
CA PRO A 237 -10.36 20.16 -26.23
C PRO A 237 -11.60 20.21 -27.13
N SER A 238 -11.39 20.41 -28.43
CA SER A 238 -12.49 20.47 -29.41
C SER A 238 -13.33 19.20 -29.41
N GLY A 239 -14.66 19.35 -29.43
CA GLY A 239 -15.60 18.23 -29.40
C GLY A 239 -16.09 17.87 -28.00
N PHE A 240 -15.51 18.47 -26.96
CA PHE A 240 -15.96 18.31 -25.58
C PHE A 240 -16.65 19.58 -25.05
N SER A 241 -17.51 19.37 -24.06
CA SER A 241 -18.18 20.42 -23.28
C SER A 241 -18.11 20.06 -21.80
N PRO A 242 -18.13 21.02 -20.86
CA PRO A 242 -18.07 20.70 -19.44
C PRO A 242 -19.32 19.92 -19.03
N ALA A 243 -19.14 18.83 -18.28
CA ALA A 243 -20.26 18.18 -17.62
C ALA A 243 -20.77 19.12 -16.51
N LEU A 244 -22.09 19.28 -16.40
CA LEU A 244 -22.69 20.18 -15.41
C LEU A 244 -23.36 19.39 -14.29
N ASP A 245 -23.22 19.86 -13.05
CA ASP A 245 -23.93 19.33 -11.88
C ASP A 245 -25.41 19.78 -11.87
N ALA A 246 -26.16 19.35 -10.85
CA ALA A 246 -27.58 19.70 -10.70
C ALA A 246 -27.84 21.21 -10.55
N ASP A 247 -26.83 21.98 -10.14
CA ASP A 247 -26.88 23.43 -10.00
C ASP A 247 -26.35 24.16 -11.25
N GLY A 248 -26.01 23.43 -12.32
CA GLY A 248 -25.47 23.97 -13.56
C GLY A 248 -23.99 24.37 -13.48
N ARG A 249 -23.25 23.92 -12.47
CA ARG A 249 -21.81 24.20 -12.34
C ARG A 249 -20.98 23.12 -13.02
N PRO A 250 -19.86 23.46 -13.67
CA PRO A 250 -18.95 22.47 -14.22
C PRO A 250 -18.44 21.50 -13.16
N VAL A 251 -18.53 20.20 -13.46
CA VAL A 251 -17.96 19.12 -12.68
C VAL A 251 -16.50 18.95 -13.11
N PRO A 252 -15.52 19.27 -12.26
CA PRO A 252 -14.10 19.24 -12.66
C PRO A 252 -13.65 17.85 -13.10
N GLY A 253 -12.88 17.79 -14.19
CA GLY A 253 -12.32 16.54 -14.71
C GLY A 253 -13.32 15.62 -15.42
N VAL A 254 -14.55 16.08 -15.69
CA VAL A 254 -15.55 15.31 -16.44
C VAL A 254 -16.13 16.16 -17.56
N VAL A 255 -16.19 15.58 -18.75
CA VAL A 255 -16.67 16.28 -19.95
C VAL A 255 -17.78 15.48 -20.62
N TRP A 256 -18.55 16.17 -21.45
CA TRP A 256 -19.55 15.58 -22.34
C TRP A 256 -19.08 15.66 -23.78
N ALA A 257 -19.40 14.63 -24.54
CA ALA A 257 -19.38 14.63 -26.00
C ALA A 257 -20.78 14.27 -26.52
N VAL A 258 -20.98 14.35 -27.83
CA VAL A 258 -22.26 13.99 -28.47
C VAL A 258 -22.04 12.83 -29.44
N ILE A 259 -22.76 11.73 -29.24
CA ILE A 259 -22.82 10.61 -30.18
C ILE A 259 -24.19 10.62 -30.83
N GLY A 260 -24.26 10.96 -32.11
CA GLY A 260 -25.54 11.17 -32.80
C GLY A 260 -26.28 12.37 -32.21
N SER A 261 -27.36 12.11 -31.46
CA SER A 261 -28.14 13.13 -30.75
C SER A 261 -28.11 12.97 -29.23
N GLU A 262 -27.30 12.05 -28.71
CA GLU A 262 -27.23 11.76 -27.28
C GLU A 262 -25.96 12.34 -26.67
N PRO A 263 -26.07 13.12 -25.56
CA PRO A 263 -24.90 13.46 -24.77
C PRO A 263 -24.35 12.21 -24.09
N VAL A 264 -23.04 12.03 -24.14
CA VAL A 264 -22.32 10.96 -23.45
C VAL A 264 -21.27 11.57 -22.53
N THR A 265 -21.21 11.09 -21.28
CA THR A 265 -20.12 11.44 -20.37
C THR A 265 -18.84 10.79 -20.85
N VAL A 266 -17.77 11.56 -21.00
CA VAL A 266 -16.44 11.08 -21.35
C VAL A 266 -15.53 11.32 -20.16
N LEU A 267 -14.95 10.22 -19.67
CA LEU A 267 -14.03 10.19 -18.55
C LEU A 267 -12.59 10.43 -19.03
N PRO A 268 -11.70 10.94 -18.16
CA PRO A 268 -10.27 11.01 -18.47
C PRO A 268 -9.67 9.64 -18.83
N ALA A 269 -8.65 9.62 -19.69
CA ALA A 269 -7.90 8.40 -20.04
C ALA A 269 -7.40 7.66 -18.79
N GLU A 270 -6.87 8.39 -17.82
CA GLU A 270 -6.38 7.87 -16.54
C GLU A 270 -7.48 7.22 -15.71
N THR A 271 -8.68 7.81 -15.71
CA THR A 271 -9.87 7.23 -15.07
C THR A 271 -10.32 5.95 -15.79
N VAL A 272 -10.34 5.96 -17.13
CA VAL A 272 -10.69 4.78 -17.93
C VAL A 272 -9.72 3.63 -17.65
N ALA A 273 -8.42 3.90 -17.65
CA ALA A 273 -7.41 2.91 -17.32
C ALA A 273 -7.54 2.42 -15.87
N ALA A 274 -7.72 3.30 -14.89
CA ALA A 274 -7.87 2.89 -13.49
C ALA A 274 -9.09 1.98 -13.28
N VAL A 275 -10.24 2.32 -13.89
CA VAL A 275 -11.47 1.53 -13.77
C VAL A 275 -11.37 0.21 -14.54
N SER A 276 -10.82 0.20 -15.75
CA SER A 276 -10.54 -1.05 -16.48
C SER A 276 -9.59 -1.95 -15.68
N ASN A 277 -8.51 -1.40 -15.12
CA ASN A 277 -7.60 -2.17 -14.29
C ASN A 277 -8.29 -2.69 -13.01
N ALA A 278 -9.13 -1.89 -12.35
CA ALA A 278 -9.90 -2.29 -11.17
C ALA A 278 -10.83 -3.48 -11.48
N LEU A 279 -11.58 -3.39 -12.58
CA LEU A 279 -12.48 -4.45 -13.04
C LEU A 279 -11.73 -5.74 -13.42
N SER A 280 -10.52 -5.62 -13.97
CA SER A 280 -9.68 -6.78 -14.28
C SER A 280 -9.19 -7.56 -13.05
N GLN A 281 -9.40 -7.02 -11.84
CA GLN A 281 -9.11 -7.71 -10.58
C GLN A 281 -10.31 -8.45 -9.99
N LEU A 282 -11.50 -8.38 -10.59
CA LEU A 282 -12.70 -9.01 -10.04
C LEU A 282 -12.47 -10.49 -9.72
N GLY A 283 -12.95 -10.91 -8.55
CA GLY A 283 -12.81 -12.29 -8.04
C GLY A 283 -11.47 -12.60 -7.40
N LYS A 284 -10.47 -11.71 -7.46
CA LYS A 284 -9.19 -11.93 -6.76
C LYS A 284 -9.38 -11.91 -5.24
N PRO A 285 -8.63 -12.73 -4.48
CA PRO A 285 -8.81 -12.84 -3.04
C PRO A 285 -8.54 -11.56 -2.27
N PHE A 286 -9.33 -11.33 -1.22
CA PHE A 286 -9.03 -10.33 -0.21
C PHE A 286 -8.01 -10.86 0.80
N VAL A 287 -6.94 -10.09 1.07
CA VAL A 287 -5.96 -10.39 2.12
C VAL A 287 -5.57 -9.08 2.82
N PRO A 288 -5.74 -8.94 4.15
CA PRO A 288 -5.32 -7.75 4.87
C PRO A 288 -3.85 -7.38 4.62
N GLY A 289 -3.57 -6.11 4.37
CA GLY A 289 -2.22 -5.58 4.15
C GLY A 289 -1.64 -5.84 2.76
N SER A 290 -2.38 -6.47 1.84
CA SER A 290 -1.87 -6.75 0.49
C SER A 290 -2.28 -5.69 -0.54
N SER A 291 -1.42 -5.46 -1.53
CA SER A 291 -1.65 -4.44 -2.59
C SER A 291 -1.42 -5.01 -3.99
N GLY A 292 -1.63 -6.32 -4.16
CA GLY A 292 -1.49 -7.01 -5.44
C GLY A 292 -0.12 -7.65 -5.70
N PRO A 293 0.04 -8.27 -6.87
CA PRO A 293 -0.96 -8.38 -7.93
C PRO A 293 -1.97 -9.52 -7.73
N ASP A 294 -1.71 -10.46 -6.83
CA ASP A 294 -2.51 -11.69 -6.69
C ASP A 294 -3.65 -11.57 -5.68
N THR A 295 -3.49 -10.74 -4.65
CA THR A 295 -4.48 -10.48 -3.60
C THR A 295 -4.47 -9.02 -3.20
N TYR A 296 -5.56 -8.52 -2.64
CA TYR A 296 -5.68 -7.11 -2.23
C TYR A 296 -6.39 -6.94 -0.89
N ASP A 297 -6.04 -5.92 -0.11
CA ASP A 297 -6.96 -5.29 0.82
C ASP A 297 -7.66 -4.08 0.18
N CYS A 298 -8.54 -3.39 0.92
CA CYS A 298 -9.37 -2.32 0.36
C CYS A 298 -8.56 -1.14 -0.18
N ALA A 299 -7.62 -0.59 0.60
CA ALA A 299 -6.78 0.53 0.15
C ALA A 299 -5.69 0.09 -0.83
N GLY A 300 -5.12 -1.10 -0.67
CA GLY A 300 -4.17 -1.70 -1.59
C GLY A 300 -4.78 -1.97 -2.96
N PHE A 301 -6.06 -2.35 -3.02
CA PHE A 301 -6.81 -2.49 -4.27
C PHE A 301 -6.97 -1.15 -5.01
N THR A 302 -7.42 -0.11 -4.32
CA THR A 302 -7.61 1.21 -4.95
C THR A 302 -6.26 1.81 -5.36
N ALA A 303 -5.22 1.67 -4.52
CA ALA A 303 -3.87 2.12 -4.83
C ALA A 303 -3.28 1.39 -6.05
N ALA A 304 -3.42 0.08 -6.14
CA ALA A 304 -2.95 -0.68 -7.31
C ALA A 304 -3.69 -0.30 -8.59
N SER A 305 -5.02 -0.09 -8.50
CA SER A 305 -5.85 0.26 -9.64
C SER A 305 -5.49 1.64 -10.21
N TRP A 306 -5.34 2.65 -9.35
CA TRP A 306 -4.97 4.01 -9.76
C TRP A 306 -3.50 4.15 -10.13
N LEU A 307 -2.60 3.33 -9.57
CA LEU A 307 -1.20 3.31 -9.99
C LEU A 307 -1.06 2.92 -11.46
N MET A 308 -1.89 1.98 -11.95
CA MET A 308 -1.96 1.62 -13.37
C MET A 308 -2.74 2.64 -14.22
N GLY A 309 -3.40 3.62 -13.60
CA GLY A 309 -3.88 4.85 -14.24
C GLY A 309 -2.91 6.02 -14.13
N GLY A 310 -1.71 5.82 -13.56
CA GLY A 310 -0.67 6.85 -13.45
C GLY A 310 -0.74 7.74 -12.21
N TYR A 311 -1.59 7.40 -11.24
CA TYR A 311 -1.73 8.13 -9.98
C TYR A 311 -1.32 7.27 -8.78
N ALA A 312 -0.37 7.75 -7.99
CA ALA A 312 0.01 7.09 -6.75
C ALA A 312 -0.92 7.48 -5.60
N LEU A 313 -1.52 6.47 -4.97
CA LEU A 313 -2.35 6.64 -3.78
C LEU A 313 -1.64 6.01 -2.57
N GLY A 314 -1.92 6.56 -1.38
CA GLY A 314 -1.47 5.95 -0.12
C GLY A 314 -2.10 4.57 0.10
N ARG A 315 -1.47 3.72 0.92
CA ARG A 315 -1.94 2.34 1.19
C ARG A 315 -2.92 2.23 2.37
N ASP A 316 -3.46 3.37 2.80
CA ASP A 316 -4.37 3.49 3.92
C ASP A 316 -5.59 4.33 3.53
N PRO A 317 -6.84 3.91 3.84
CA PRO A 317 -8.04 4.66 3.45
C PRO A 317 -8.07 6.10 3.97
N GLN A 318 -7.62 6.36 5.20
CA GLN A 318 -7.60 7.73 5.75
C GLN A 318 -6.57 8.59 5.03
N GLY A 319 -5.42 8.03 4.68
CA GLY A 319 -4.42 8.69 3.85
C GLY A 319 -4.94 9.03 2.44
N GLN A 320 -5.66 8.11 1.80
CA GLN A 320 -6.29 8.35 0.50
C GLN A 320 -7.37 9.44 0.57
N TRP A 321 -8.19 9.42 1.63
CA TRP A 321 -9.17 10.48 1.89
C TRP A 321 -8.49 11.84 2.10
N ALA A 322 -7.46 11.91 2.94
CA ALA A 322 -6.78 13.16 3.27
C ALA A 322 -6.10 13.80 2.05
N ALA A 323 -5.63 12.98 1.10
CA ALA A 323 -4.91 13.42 -0.09
C ALA A 323 -5.77 13.66 -1.33
N GLY A 324 -7.06 13.31 -1.33
CA GLY A 324 -7.94 13.46 -2.50
C GLY A 324 -8.74 14.76 -2.51
N ALA A 325 -9.27 15.15 -3.67
CA ALA A 325 -10.22 16.27 -3.75
C ALA A 325 -11.62 15.82 -3.34
N ALA A 326 -12.15 16.28 -2.20
CA ALA A 326 -13.46 15.87 -1.72
C ALA A 326 -14.59 16.23 -2.70
N VAL A 327 -15.50 15.29 -2.94
CA VAL A 327 -16.64 15.43 -3.85
C VAL A 327 -17.94 15.13 -3.10
N PRO A 328 -18.98 15.97 -3.22
CA PRO A 328 -20.31 15.64 -2.70
C PRO A 328 -20.84 14.35 -3.34
N LEU A 329 -21.47 13.45 -2.59
CA LEU A 329 -21.97 12.18 -3.14
C LEU A 329 -22.95 12.33 -4.32
N ARG A 330 -23.65 13.45 -4.44
CA ARG A 330 -24.53 13.75 -5.61
C ARG A 330 -23.74 14.04 -6.90
N ASP A 331 -22.47 14.40 -6.76
CA ASP A 331 -21.57 14.80 -7.84
C ASP A 331 -20.47 13.74 -8.07
N VAL A 332 -20.61 12.56 -7.44
CA VAL A 332 -19.69 11.43 -7.59
C VAL A 332 -19.72 10.91 -9.02
N GLN A 333 -18.55 10.62 -9.55
CA GLN A 333 -18.34 10.18 -10.94
C GLN A 333 -17.57 8.87 -10.96
N VAL A 334 -17.70 8.13 -12.06
CA VAL A 334 -16.98 6.88 -12.27
C VAL A 334 -15.47 7.13 -12.08
N GLY A 335 -14.82 6.31 -11.27
CA GLY A 335 -13.41 6.47 -10.88
C GLY A 335 -13.21 7.11 -9.51
N ASP A 336 -14.13 7.93 -9.01
CA ASP A 336 -13.99 8.54 -7.68
C ASP A 336 -13.82 7.44 -6.61
N LEU A 337 -12.94 7.69 -5.64
CA LEU A 337 -12.80 6.79 -4.50
C LEU A 337 -13.93 7.06 -3.54
N VAL A 338 -14.58 5.99 -3.09
CA VAL A 338 -15.69 6.07 -2.15
C VAL A 338 -15.33 5.33 -0.88
N PHE A 339 -15.42 6.05 0.23
CA PHE A 339 -15.15 5.56 1.57
C PHE A 339 -16.46 5.19 2.24
N SER A 340 -16.51 4.03 2.87
CA SER A 340 -17.63 3.67 3.75
C SER A 340 -17.74 4.67 4.91
N PRO A 341 -18.91 4.76 5.57
CA PRO A 341 -19.00 5.47 6.84
C PRO A 341 -17.88 5.03 7.79
N GLY A 342 -17.15 5.97 8.37
CA GLY A 342 -16.00 5.65 9.21
C GLY A 342 -14.65 5.54 8.52
N GLY A 343 -14.61 5.53 7.18
CA GLY A 343 -13.37 5.27 6.45
C GLY A 343 -12.81 3.87 6.68
N THR A 344 -13.67 2.91 7.05
CA THR A 344 -13.27 1.54 7.35
C THR A 344 -13.06 0.70 6.10
N ASP A 345 -13.63 1.11 4.98
CA ASP A 345 -13.51 0.51 3.66
C ASP A 345 -13.37 1.60 2.59
N VAL A 346 -12.76 1.24 1.47
CA VAL A 346 -12.63 2.11 0.30
C VAL A 346 -12.78 1.30 -0.98
N GLY A 347 -13.44 1.88 -1.98
CA GLY A 347 -13.57 1.30 -3.31
C GLY A 347 -13.61 2.38 -4.40
N VAL A 348 -13.72 1.94 -5.66
CA VAL A 348 -13.83 2.81 -6.84
C VAL A 348 -15.29 2.84 -7.29
N TYR A 349 -15.86 4.03 -7.46
CA TYR A 349 -17.22 4.21 -7.96
C TYR A 349 -17.32 3.81 -9.45
N LEU A 350 -18.39 3.10 -9.81
CA LEU A 350 -18.60 2.54 -11.15
C LEU A 350 -19.86 3.07 -11.85
N GLY A 351 -20.53 4.07 -11.27
CA GLY A 351 -21.83 4.55 -11.75
C GLY A 351 -22.99 3.70 -11.21
N ASP A 352 -24.21 4.22 -11.34
CA ASP A 352 -25.48 3.58 -10.91
C ASP A 352 -25.51 3.11 -9.45
N GLY A 353 -24.71 3.74 -8.59
CA GLY A 353 -24.59 3.32 -7.18
C GLY A 353 -23.79 2.03 -6.98
N ASP A 354 -23.02 1.57 -7.96
CA ASP A 354 -22.09 0.44 -7.81
C ASP A 354 -20.69 0.94 -7.44
N VAL A 355 -20.01 0.16 -6.58
CA VAL A 355 -18.63 0.37 -6.13
C VAL A 355 -17.88 -0.94 -6.26
N VAL A 356 -16.69 -0.93 -6.87
CA VAL A 356 -15.77 -2.09 -6.86
C VAL A 356 -14.75 -1.90 -5.76
N GLY A 357 -14.49 -2.95 -4.98
CA GLY A 357 -13.52 -2.92 -3.91
C GLY A 357 -13.11 -4.32 -3.49
N ALA A 358 -11.93 -4.43 -2.86
CA ALA A 358 -11.57 -5.64 -2.14
C ALA A 358 -12.22 -5.60 -0.76
N SER A 359 -13.15 -6.52 -0.51
CA SER A 359 -13.95 -6.50 0.71
C SER A 359 -13.60 -7.68 1.60
N ALA A 360 -13.40 -7.38 2.88
CA ALA A 360 -13.30 -8.38 3.94
C ALA A 360 -14.64 -9.07 4.23
N ALA A 361 -15.78 -8.57 3.75
CA ALA A 361 -17.07 -9.23 3.91
C ALA A 361 -17.33 -10.30 2.85
N THR A 362 -16.87 -10.07 1.62
CA THR A 362 -17.00 -11.03 0.51
C THR A 362 -15.72 -11.85 0.28
N PHE A 363 -14.63 -11.48 0.93
CA PHE A 363 -13.30 -12.07 0.84
C PHE A 363 -12.67 -12.07 -0.55
N GLN A 364 -13.07 -11.11 -1.37
CA GLN A 364 -12.62 -10.97 -2.74
C GLN A 364 -12.80 -9.53 -3.20
N VAL A 365 -12.18 -9.22 -4.33
CA VAL A 365 -12.56 -8.07 -5.16
C VAL A 365 -13.94 -8.35 -5.76
N GLY A 366 -14.88 -7.46 -5.51
CA GLY A 366 -16.24 -7.59 -6.02
C GLY A 366 -16.94 -6.25 -6.13
N VAL A 367 -18.04 -6.25 -6.88
CA VAL A 367 -18.94 -5.09 -6.96
C VAL A 367 -19.95 -5.16 -5.82
N ARG A 368 -20.13 -4.04 -5.11
CA ARG A 368 -21.16 -3.85 -4.08
C ARG A 368 -21.93 -2.55 -4.31
N PRO A 369 -23.14 -2.41 -3.76
CA PRO A 369 -23.82 -1.12 -3.71
C PRO A 369 -23.01 -0.09 -2.91
N LEU A 370 -23.18 1.18 -3.27
CA LEU A 370 -22.73 2.34 -2.52
C LEU A 370 -23.45 2.41 -1.17
N ASP A 371 -22.70 2.52 -0.09
CA ASP A 371 -23.27 2.58 1.25
C ASP A 371 -23.87 3.98 1.54
N PRO A 372 -25.06 4.05 2.16
CA PRO A 372 -25.59 5.31 2.66
C PRO A 372 -24.62 5.96 3.65
N GLY A 373 -24.37 7.27 3.50
CA GLY A 373 -23.45 8.01 4.37
C GLY A 373 -21.97 7.89 3.99
N SER A 374 -21.67 7.31 2.82
CA SER A 374 -20.33 7.32 2.24
C SER A 374 -19.77 8.73 2.02
N SER A 375 -18.45 8.83 1.90
CA SER A 375 -17.75 10.04 1.47
C SER A 375 -16.95 9.72 0.21
N ALA A 376 -16.67 10.73 -0.64
CA ALA A 376 -15.97 10.50 -1.90
C ALA A 376 -14.86 11.52 -2.16
N VAL A 377 -13.80 11.09 -2.84
CA VAL A 377 -12.78 11.99 -3.40
C VAL A 377 -12.53 11.68 -4.87
N ARG A 378 -12.20 12.71 -5.64
CA ARG A 378 -11.73 12.60 -7.02
C ARG A 378 -10.21 12.58 -7.06
N VAL A 379 -9.67 11.63 -7.81
CA VAL A 379 -8.21 11.40 -7.91
C VAL A 379 -7.56 12.26 -9.00
N THR A 380 -8.25 12.46 -10.12
CA THR A 380 -7.73 13.18 -11.30
C THR A 380 -7.72 14.70 -11.16
N VAL A 381 -8.20 15.23 -10.04
CA VAL A 381 -8.24 16.65 -9.74
C VAL A 381 -7.27 16.94 -8.60
N ALA A 382 -6.57 18.08 -8.68
CA ALA A 382 -5.64 18.49 -7.63
C ALA A 382 -6.35 18.55 -6.27
N ALA A 383 -5.72 17.91 -5.28
CA ALA A 383 -6.18 17.97 -3.91
C ALA A 383 -6.22 19.42 -3.38
N PRO A 384 -7.14 19.75 -2.46
CA PRO A 384 -7.13 21.05 -1.80
C PRO A 384 -5.80 21.28 -1.05
N ALA A 385 -5.40 22.55 -0.92
CA ALA A 385 -4.17 22.91 -0.20
C ALA A 385 -4.20 22.52 1.29
N GLN A 386 -5.40 22.35 1.86
CA GLN A 386 -5.60 21.81 3.19
C GLN A 386 -6.14 20.38 3.07
N PRO A 387 -5.57 19.39 3.80
CA PRO A 387 -6.09 18.04 3.81
C PRO A 387 -7.56 18.01 4.25
N ASN A 388 -8.31 17.04 3.73
CA ASN A 388 -9.68 16.83 4.18
C ASN A 388 -9.73 16.53 5.68
N ALA A 389 -10.78 17.01 6.35
CA ALA A 389 -11.01 16.67 7.75
C ALA A 389 -11.12 15.14 7.91
N PRO A 390 -10.50 14.51 8.92
CA PRO A 390 -10.52 13.05 9.08
C PRO A 390 -11.94 12.47 9.05
N LEU A 391 -12.11 11.30 8.46
CA LEU A 391 -13.43 10.65 8.45
C LEU A 391 -13.81 10.28 9.89
N PRO A 392 -15.07 10.50 10.32
CA PRO A 392 -15.47 10.27 11.71
C PRO A 392 -15.36 8.79 12.05
N ALA A 393 -14.53 8.42 13.03
CA ALA A 393 -14.39 7.01 13.42
C ALA A 393 -15.74 6.42 13.87
N LEU A 394 -16.09 5.23 13.34
CA LEU A 394 -17.23 4.47 13.85
C LEU A 394 -16.87 3.87 15.21
N ALA A 395 -17.77 4.02 16.18
CA ALA A 395 -17.61 3.38 17.49
C ALA A 395 -17.74 1.85 17.36
N ASP A 396 -16.62 1.14 17.50
CA ASP A 396 -16.48 -0.22 18.04
C ASP A 396 -17.23 -1.41 17.37
N ARG A 397 -17.76 -1.30 16.14
CA ARG A 397 -18.57 -2.42 15.55
C ARG A 397 -18.33 -2.78 14.08
N THR A 398 -17.35 -2.19 13.41
CA THR A 398 -17.03 -2.52 12.01
C THR A 398 -15.55 -2.86 11.90
N GLY A 399 -15.25 -4.07 11.45
CA GLY A 399 -13.89 -4.49 11.08
C GLY A 399 -13.40 -3.75 9.84
N ALA A 400 -12.09 -3.84 9.58
CA ALA A 400 -11.46 -3.22 8.42
C ALA A 400 -12.00 -3.79 7.09
N CYS A 401 -12.00 -2.96 6.06
CA CYS A 401 -12.43 -3.25 4.68
C CYS A 401 -13.85 -3.84 4.57
N GLY A 402 -14.78 -3.30 5.35
CA GLY A 402 -16.22 -3.59 5.21
C GLY A 402 -16.70 -4.88 5.90
N ALA A 403 -15.83 -5.60 6.63
CA ALA A 403 -16.26 -6.76 7.40
C ALA A 403 -17.00 -6.34 8.67
N PRO A 404 -18.22 -6.85 8.95
CA PRO A 404 -18.68 -6.93 10.33
C PRO A 404 -17.75 -7.85 11.11
N LEU A 405 -17.50 -7.57 12.39
CA LEU A 405 -16.80 -8.53 13.24
C LEU A 405 -17.59 -9.85 13.23
N PRO A 406 -16.96 -11.00 12.95
CA PRO A 406 -17.67 -12.28 12.88
C PRO A 406 -18.31 -12.57 14.24
N ALA A 407 -19.63 -12.84 14.25
CA ALA A 407 -20.31 -13.25 15.46
C ALA A 407 -19.87 -14.68 15.84
N PRO A 408 -19.43 -14.93 17.08
CA PRO A 408 -19.08 -16.28 17.51
C PRO A 408 -20.32 -17.18 17.44
N GLY A 409 -20.28 -18.18 16.56
CA GLY A 409 -21.42 -19.07 16.30
C GLY A 409 -21.01 -20.32 15.50
N PRO A 410 -21.95 -21.27 15.30
CA PRO A 410 -21.68 -22.45 14.51
C PRO A 410 -21.40 -22.08 13.05
N VAL A 411 -20.28 -22.55 12.52
CA VAL A 411 -19.93 -22.42 11.10
C VAL A 411 -20.04 -23.79 10.45
N SER A 412 -20.66 -23.87 9.27
CA SER A 412 -20.60 -25.10 8.48
C SER A 412 -19.14 -25.34 8.09
N PRO A 413 -18.55 -26.50 8.42
CA PRO A 413 -17.20 -26.82 7.97
C PRO A 413 -17.15 -27.08 6.46
N ALA A 414 -18.23 -27.62 5.89
CA ALA A 414 -18.35 -27.88 4.46
C ALA A 414 -18.68 -26.59 3.68
N TRP A 415 -17.89 -26.33 2.64
CA TRP A 415 -18.09 -25.19 1.74
C TRP A 415 -17.56 -25.50 0.33
N GLY A 416 -18.13 -24.85 -0.68
CA GLY A 416 -17.67 -24.98 -2.09
C GLY A 416 -17.83 -26.37 -2.72
N GLY A 417 -18.58 -27.30 -2.10
CA GLY A 417 -18.75 -28.67 -2.57
C GLY A 417 -17.52 -29.57 -2.38
N TRP A 418 -16.49 -29.09 -1.68
CA TRP A 418 -15.25 -29.83 -1.46
C TRP A 418 -15.37 -30.80 -0.29
N SER A 419 -14.50 -31.83 -0.28
CA SER A 419 -14.31 -32.71 0.87
C SER A 419 -13.12 -32.25 1.73
N ASN A 420 -13.11 -32.65 3.00
CA ASN A 420 -12.04 -32.34 3.95
C ASN A 420 -10.65 -32.70 3.38
N GLY A 421 -9.74 -31.73 3.37
CA GLY A 421 -8.36 -31.85 2.85
C GLY A 421 -8.27 -31.87 1.31
N ARG A 422 -9.37 -31.65 0.58
CA ARG A 422 -9.41 -31.67 -0.89
C ARG A 422 -9.86 -30.33 -1.48
N ILE A 423 -9.60 -29.24 -0.78
CA ILE A 423 -9.84 -27.88 -1.26
C ILE A 423 -8.68 -27.47 -2.18
N PRO A 424 -8.94 -27.02 -3.42
CA PRO A 424 -7.90 -26.48 -4.29
C PRO A 424 -7.24 -25.26 -3.66
N VAL A 425 -5.91 -25.14 -3.75
CA VAL A 425 -5.17 -23.99 -3.18
C VAL A 425 -5.62 -22.65 -3.76
N VAL A 426 -6.10 -22.64 -5.00
CA VAL A 426 -6.67 -21.45 -5.67
C VAL A 426 -7.99 -20.98 -5.08
N ALA A 427 -8.68 -21.84 -4.32
CA ALA A 427 -9.88 -21.48 -3.59
C ALA A 427 -9.58 -20.95 -2.18
N LEU A 428 -8.34 -21.08 -1.69
CA LEU A 428 -7.96 -20.63 -0.35
C LEU A 428 -7.41 -19.20 -0.39
N CYS A 429 -7.61 -18.48 0.71
CA CYS A 429 -7.01 -17.16 0.90
C CYS A 429 -5.72 -17.28 1.69
N ARG A 430 -4.64 -16.71 1.15
CA ARG A 430 -3.33 -16.68 1.82
C ARG A 430 -3.35 -15.72 3.00
N LEU A 431 -2.62 -16.06 4.06
CA LEU A 431 -2.52 -15.22 5.27
C LEU A 431 -1.39 -14.19 5.19
N GLY A 432 -0.61 -14.17 4.11
CA GLY A 432 0.56 -13.31 3.96
C GLY A 432 1.79 -13.76 4.76
N VAL A 433 1.73 -14.91 5.43
CA VAL A 433 2.82 -15.48 6.26
C VAL A 433 3.11 -16.91 5.82
N ASP A 434 4.37 -17.20 5.46
CA ASP A 434 4.94 -18.54 5.22
C ASP A 434 4.11 -19.52 4.35
N GLY A 435 3.35 -18.98 3.39
CA GLY A 435 2.51 -19.78 2.50
C GLY A 435 1.26 -20.36 3.17
N HIS A 436 0.95 -19.96 4.40
CA HIS A 436 -0.27 -20.33 5.10
C HIS A 436 -1.50 -19.78 4.38
N ALA A 437 -2.56 -20.59 4.41
CA ALA A 437 -3.83 -20.25 3.80
C ALA A 437 -4.98 -20.86 4.60
N LEU A 438 -6.10 -20.16 4.62
CA LEU A 438 -7.34 -20.58 5.25
C LEU A 438 -8.50 -20.45 4.27
N ARG A 439 -9.68 -20.93 4.68
CA ARG A 439 -10.93 -20.49 4.08
C ARG A 439 -10.98 -18.97 4.18
N CYS A 440 -11.52 -18.33 3.17
CA CYS A 440 -11.37 -16.90 3.00
C CYS A 440 -11.99 -16.06 4.13
N ASP A 441 -13.05 -16.55 4.77
CA ASP A 441 -13.60 -15.97 5.99
C ASP A 441 -12.70 -16.11 7.22
N ALA A 442 -12.18 -17.32 7.46
CA ALA A 442 -11.22 -17.59 8.51
C ALA A 442 -9.90 -16.81 8.29
N ALA A 443 -9.48 -16.59 7.04
CA ALA A 443 -8.28 -15.81 6.70
C ALA A 443 -8.43 -14.33 7.07
N ALA A 444 -9.56 -13.71 6.75
CA ALA A 444 -9.82 -12.31 7.11
C ALA A 444 -9.94 -12.13 8.63
N ALA A 445 -10.67 -13.04 9.29
CA ALA A 445 -10.76 -13.10 10.74
C ALA A 445 -9.38 -13.26 11.40
N TYR A 446 -8.53 -14.12 10.83
CA TYR A 446 -7.15 -14.31 11.29
C TYR A 446 -6.34 -13.03 11.13
N GLY A 447 -6.47 -12.33 10.01
CA GLY A 447 -5.77 -11.06 9.81
C GLY A 447 -6.17 -9.98 10.81
N GLN A 448 -7.46 -9.88 11.17
CA GLN A 448 -7.92 -8.96 12.22
C GLN A 448 -7.38 -9.35 13.60
N LEU A 449 -7.41 -10.64 13.92
CA LEU A 449 -6.82 -11.20 15.14
C LEU A 449 -5.32 -10.93 15.22
N ALA A 450 -4.58 -11.16 14.13
CA ALA A 450 -3.14 -10.97 14.04
C ALA A 450 -2.75 -9.49 14.18
N ALA A 451 -3.55 -8.58 13.58
CA ALA A 451 -3.35 -7.14 13.74
C ALA A 451 -3.57 -6.68 15.19
N ALA A 452 -4.65 -7.15 15.83
CA ALA A 452 -4.91 -6.85 17.24
C ALA A 452 -3.83 -7.43 18.16
N TYR A 453 -3.36 -8.64 17.89
CA TYR A 453 -2.24 -9.27 18.61
C TYR A 453 -0.95 -8.45 18.46
N THR A 454 -0.63 -8.02 17.24
CA THR A 454 0.58 -7.23 16.96
C THR A 454 0.51 -5.87 17.65
N ALA A 455 -0.67 -5.24 17.73
CA ALA A 455 -0.86 -4.00 18.45
C ALA A 455 -0.63 -4.14 19.96
N GLU A 456 -1.00 -5.29 20.56
CA GLU A 456 -0.78 -5.58 21.98
C GLU A 456 0.70 -5.89 22.27
N PHE A 457 1.31 -6.78 21.50
CA PHE A 457 2.63 -7.36 21.83
C PHE A 457 3.80 -6.75 21.07
N GLY A 458 3.55 -5.90 20.08
CA GLY A 458 4.58 -5.31 19.23
C GLY A 458 5.28 -6.30 18.29
N THR A 459 4.83 -7.56 18.25
CA THR A 459 5.39 -8.62 17.41
C THR A 459 4.29 -9.30 16.58
N PRO A 460 4.60 -9.72 15.33
CA PRO A 460 3.67 -10.49 14.53
C PRO A 460 3.23 -11.79 15.22
N MET A 461 1.98 -12.19 15.00
CA MET A 461 1.47 -13.45 15.51
C MET A 461 2.11 -14.63 14.76
N CYS A 462 2.70 -15.55 15.52
CA CYS A 462 3.40 -16.71 14.98
C CYS A 462 2.41 -17.84 14.64
N ILE A 463 2.55 -18.45 13.46
CA ILE A 463 1.73 -19.57 12.97
C ILE A 463 2.63 -20.71 12.47
N THR A 464 2.29 -21.96 12.83
CA THR A 464 3.03 -23.17 12.38
C THR A 464 2.23 -24.05 11.43
N ASP A 465 0.90 -24.07 11.55
CA ASP A 465 0.02 -24.87 10.70
C ASP A 465 -1.28 -24.11 10.39
N SER A 466 -1.83 -24.34 9.21
CA SER A 466 -3.10 -23.77 8.71
C SER A 466 -3.87 -24.83 7.92
N TYR A 467 -4.37 -24.55 6.70
CA TYR A 467 -4.89 -25.60 5.83
C TYR A 467 -3.92 -26.77 5.65
N ARG A 468 -4.43 -28.00 5.83
CA ARG A 468 -3.69 -29.25 5.59
C ARG A 468 -4.42 -30.09 4.55
N SER A 469 -3.74 -30.41 3.44
CA SER A 469 -4.31 -31.29 2.41
C SER A 469 -4.53 -32.71 2.94
N PHE A 470 -5.39 -33.49 2.28
CA PHE A 470 -5.70 -34.86 2.66
C PHE A 470 -4.44 -35.73 2.70
N GLY A 471 -3.57 -35.61 1.70
CA GLY A 471 -2.28 -36.31 1.67
C GLY A 471 -1.36 -35.90 2.81
N ALA A 472 -1.30 -34.60 3.15
CA ALA A 472 -0.52 -34.12 4.28
C ALA A 472 -1.11 -34.60 5.63
N GLN A 473 -2.44 -34.70 5.76
CA GLN A 473 -3.11 -35.24 6.94
C GLN A 473 -2.83 -36.73 7.10
N VAL A 474 -2.81 -37.51 6.02
CA VAL A 474 -2.38 -38.93 6.05
C VAL A 474 -0.95 -39.04 6.58
N ALA A 475 -0.02 -38.24 6.05
CA ALA A 475 1.36 -38.24 6.52
C ALA A 475 1.50 -37.81 8.00
N ALA A 476 0.72 -36.82 8.44
CA ALA A 476 0.69 -36.39 9.84
C ALA A 476 0.16 -37.49 10.77
N TYR A 477 -0.92 -38.17 10.39
CA TYR A 477 -1.52 -39.28 11.13
C TYR A 477 -0.53 -40.43 11.34
N TYR A 478 0.20 -40.84 10.29
CA TYR A 478 1.19 -41.91 10.44
C TYR A 478 2.38 -41.52 11.33
N ARG A 479 2.79 -40.25 11.32
CA ARG A 479 3.91 -39.78 12.16
C ARG A 479 3.52 -39.55 13.62
N LYS A 480 2.29 -39.09 13.86
CA LYS A 480 1.80 -38.67 15.18
C LYS A 480 0.37 -39.20 15.42
N PRO A 481 0.16 -40.52 15.48
CA PRO A 481 -1.19 -41.12 15.49
C PRO A 481 -2.01 -40.78 16.74
N THR A 482 -1.38 -40.34 17.82
CA THR A 482 -2.05 -39.93 19.06
C THR A 482 -2.47 -38.46 19.08
N LEU A 483 -1.89 -37.63 18.21
CA LEU A 483 -2.12 -36.18 18.16
C LEU A 483 -2.90 -35.79 16.90
N ALA A 484 -2.53 -36.31 15.74
CA ALA A 484 -3.18 -35.95 14.48
C ALA A 484 -4.56 -36.63 14.37
N ALA A 485 -5.56 -35.85 13.94
CA ALA A 485 -6.88 -36.37 13.62
C ALA A 485 -6.85 -37.38 12.46
N VAL A 486 -7.86 -38.27 12.42
CA VAL A 486 -8.04 -39.22 11.32
C VAL A 486 -8.15 -38.47 9.98
N PRO A 487 -7.48 -38.92 8.92
CA PRO A 487 -7.56 -38.26 7.61
C PRO A 487 -9.01 -38.11 7.14
N GLY A 488 -9.39 -36.87 6.79
CA GLY A 488 -10.76 -36.51 6.42
C GLY A 488 -11.62 -35.93 7.55
N THR A 489 -11.12 -35.88 8.80
CA THR A 489 -11.88 -35.32 9.94
C THR A 489 -11.20 -34.12 10.61
N SER A 490 -10.02 -33.69 10.15
CA SER A 490 -9.30 -32.57 10.76
C SER A 490 -9.87 -31.22 10.36
N ASN A 491 -10.03 -30.29 11.30
CA ASN A 491 -10.45 -28.91 10.99
C ASN A 491 -9.41 -28.13 10.17
N HIS A 492 -8.13 -28.52 10.20
CA HIS A 492 -7.13 -28.05 9.24
C HIS A 492 -7.50 -28.44 7.80
N GLY A 493 -8.14 -29.59 7.59
CA GLY A 493 -8.61 -30.03 6.27
C GLY A 493 -9.79 -29.20 5.74
N TRP A 494 -10.49 -28.46 6.59
CA TRP A 494 -11.52 -27.49 6.19
C TRP A 494 -10.98 -26.08 6.02
N ALA A 495 -9.68 -25.88 6.26
CA ALA A 495 -9.03 -24.59 6.28
C ALA A 495 -9.63 -23.64 7.34
N LEU A 496 -10.02 -24.23 8.49
CA LEU A 496 -10.69 -23.55 9.60
C LEU A 496 -9.88 -23.58 10.90
N ALA A 497 -8.71 -24.20 10.91
CA ALA A 497 -7.87 -24.29 12.09
C ALA A 497 -6.48 -23.72 11.84
N VAL A 498 -5.91 -23.15 12.89
CA VAL A 498 -4.53 -22.67 12.94
C VAL A 498 -3.84 -23.23 14.18
N ASP A 499 -2.56 -23.57 14.04
CA ASP A 499 -1.68 -23.82 15.18
C ASP A 499 -0.72 -22.64 15.33
N LEU A 500 -0.69 -22.04 16.52
CA LEU A 500 0.02 -20.80 16.81
C LEU A 500 1.21 -21.03 17.74
N CYS A 501 2.24 -20.18 17.64
CA CYS A 501 3.52 -20.29 18.36
C CYS A 501 3.90 -19.03 19.16
N ASP A 502 5.17 -18.92 19.58
CA ASP A 502 5.75 -17.78 20.31
C ASP A 502 4.97 -17.31 21.53
N GLY A 503 4.61 -18.29 22.37
CA GLY A 503 3.95 -18.07 23.65
C GLY A 503 2.49 -18.48 23.60
N VAL A 504 1.80 -18.34 22.46
CA VAL A 504 0.42 -18.83 22.31
C VAL A 504 0.34 -20.35 22.47
N ASN A 505 1.37 -21.08 22.05
CA ASN A 505 1.47 -22.54 22.21
C ASN A 505 1.69 -23.03 23.64
N VAL A 506 1.75 -22.14 24.65
CA VAL A 506 2.00 -22.52 26.04
C VAL A 506 0.91 -21.90 26.93
N ALA A 507 0.10 -22.77 27.54
CA ALA A 507 -0.98 -22.33 28.42
C ALA A 507 -0.45 -21.47 29.58
N GLY A 508 -1.14 -20.37 29.87
CA GLY A 508 -0.83 -19.45 30.98
C GLY A 508 0.19 -18.35 30.68
N THR A 509 0.80 -18.32 29.50
CA THR A 509 1.61 -17.17 29.05
C THR A 509 0.75 -15.92 28.86
N PRO A 510 1.33 -14.70 28.87
CA PRO A 510 0.61 -13.48 28.51
C PRO A 510 -0.10 -13.57 27.15
N GLN A 511 0.57 -14.16 26.16
CA GLN A 511 0.06 -14.36 24.80
C GLN A 511 -1.15 -15.31 24.77
N TRP A 512 -1.05 -16.47 25.43
CA TRP A 512 -2.16 -17.42 25.50
C TRP A 512 -3.35 -16.84 26.29
N ASN A 513 -3.10 -16.16 27.41
CA ASN A 513 -4.16 -15.51 28.20
C ASN A 513 -4.89 -14.43 27.39
N TRP A 514 -4.14 -13.65 26.61
CA TRP A 514 -4.73 -12.65 25.71
C TRP A 514 -5.58 -13.32 24.62
N MET A 515 -5.10 -14.39 24.00
CA MET A 515 -5.88 -15.15 23.01
C MET A 515 -7.18 -15.69 23.62
N THR A 516 -7.13 -16.30 24.81
CA THR A 516 -8.31 -16.81 25.51
C THR A 516 -9.33 -15.71 25.80
N ALA A 517 -8.87 -14.49 26.11
CA ALA A 517 -9.75 -13.35 26.40
C ALA A 517 -10.30 -12.65 25.14
N ASN A 518 -9.60 -12.71 24.01
CA ASN A 518 -9.86 -11.84 22.86
C ASN A 518 -10.18 -12.56 21.55
N ALA A 519 -9.66 -13.77 21.31
CA ALA A 519 -9.77 -14.45 20.01
C ALA A 519 -11.22 -14.65 19.55
N SER A 520 -12.14 -14.87 20.49
CA SER A 520 -13.57 -15.07 20.21
C SER A 520 -14.25 -13.85 19.58
N ARG A 521 -13.72 -12.64 19.81
CA ARG A 521 -14.18 -11.39 19.15
C ARG A 521 -13.90 -11.38 17.65
N PHE A 522 -12.94 -12.20 17.23
CA PHE A 522 -12.52 -12.37 15.85
C PHE A 522 -12.99 -13.72 15.29
N GLY A 523 -13.88 -14.43 15.99
CA GLY A 523 -14.42 -15.71 15.54
C GLY A 523 -13.50 -16.91 15.76
N PHE A 524 -12.32 -16.75 16.37
CA PHE A 524 -11.46 -17.86 16.76
C PHE A 524 -11.74 -18.30 18.18
N VAL A 525 -11.83 -19.60 18.39
CA VAL A 525 -12.03 -20.21 19.70
C VAL A 525 -10.99 -21.29 19.93
N GLN A 526 -10.59 -21.49 21.18
CA GLN A 526 -9.91 -22.71 21.57
C GLN A 526 -10.97 -23.77 21.87
N PRO A 527 -10.99 -24.90 21.16
CA PRO A 527 -11.97 -25.95 21.42
C PRO A 527 -11.84 -26.50 22.85
N ASP A 528 -12.97 -26.88 23.47
CA ASP A 528 -12.98 -27.41 24.85
C ASP A 528 -12.08 -28.65 25.01
N TRP A 529 -11.99 -29.49 23.96
CA TRP A 529 -11.13 -30.66 23.95
C TRP A 529 -9.64 -30.31 23.92
N ALA A 530 -9.28 -29.15 23.33
CA ALA A 530 -7.92 -28.65 23.18
C ALA A 530 -7.47 -27.75 24.34
N ALA A 531 -8.41 -27.24 25.14
CA ALA A 531 -8.12 -26.39 26.29
C ALA A 531 -7.32 -27.13 27.38
N PRO A 532 -6.66 -26.39 28.30
CA PRO A 532 -6.02 -26.99 29.47
C PRO A 532 -7.01 -27.83 30.28
N GLY A 533 -6.72 -29.13 30.45
CA GLY A 533 -7.60 -30.08 31.13
C GLY A 533 -8.66 -30.75 30.23
N GLY A 534 -8.68 -30.45 28.93
CA GLY A 534 -9.49 -31.14 27.93
C GLY A 534 -8.98 -32.55 27.59
N GLU A 535 -9.70 -33.25 26.71
CA GLU A 535 -9.38 -34.63 26.30
C GLU A 535 -7.98 -34.74 25.67
N LYS A 536 -7.60 -33.74 24.87
CA LYS A 536 -6.29 -33.67 24.20
C LYS A 536 -5.78 -32.22 24.26
N PRO A 537 -5.10 -31.84 25.35
CA PRO A 537 -4.65 -30.46 25.52
C PRO A 537 -3.68 -30.04 24.40
N GLU A 538 -4.11 -29.08 23.60
CA GLU A 538 -3.38 -28.50 22.47
C GLU A 538 -3.48 -26.97 22.57
N PRO A 539 -2.72 -26.33 23.47
CA PRO A 539 -2.78 -24.88 23.70
C PRO A 539 -2.52 -24.04 22.45
N TRP A 540 -1.79 -24.60 21.48
CA TRP A 540 -1.51 -23.99 20.17
C TRP A 540 -2.69 -24.03 19.21
N HIS A 541 -3.70 -24.90 19.41
CA HIS A 541 -4.76 -25.15 18.44
C HIS A 541 -5.95 -24.21 18.63
N TRP A 542 -6.30 -23.50 17.55
CA TRP A 542 -7.42 -22.56 17.52
C TRP A 542 -8.26 -22.78 16.26
N GLU A 543 -9.58 -22.74 16.42
CA GLU A 543 -10.55 -23.01 15.36
C GLU A 543 -11.38 -21.75 15.07
N TYR A 544 -11.62 -21.48 13.79
CA TYR A 544 -12.55 -20.44 13.34
C TYR A 544 -13.98 -20.98 13.36
N GLY A 545 -14.82 -20.35 14.20
CA GLY A 545 -16.18 -20.74 14.52
C GLY A 545 -16.26 -21.99 15.41
N ARG A 546 -17.45 -22.26 15.98
CA ARG A 546 -17.68 -23.53 16.70
C ARG A 546 -18.13 -24.59 15.70
N ILE A 547 -17.27 -25.53 15.37
CA ILE A 547 -17.65 -26.70 14.58
C ILE A 547 -18.24 -27.71 15.57
N SER A 548 -19.57 -27.76 15.68
CA SER A 548 -20.29 -28.67 16.58
C SER A 548 -20.16 -30.13 16.17
#